data_AF-A0A179F428-F1
#
_entry.id   AF-A0A179F428-F1
#
_cell.length_a   1.000
_cell.length_b   1.000
_cell.length_c   1.000
_cell.angle_alpha   90.00
_cell.angle_beta   90.00
_cell.angle_gamma   90.00
#
_symmetry.space_group_name_H-M   'P 1'
#
loop_
_entity.id
_entity.type
_entity.pdbx_description
1 polymer ?
#
loop_
_entity_poly.entity_id
_entity_poly.type
_entity_poly.pdbx_seq_one_letter_code
_entity_poly.pdbx_strand_id
1 'polypeptide(L)'
;MEWFGHAKVGFSHAPSPRPMREKDGRETDLLKIVEETTPPCHLNPLLFNGHLQTIWTAIKPSGPLVYYRRKIFDADHKTYKGTFAADFAVQPFEGSDETLPRRTTYYSDEEFANIGSDDSRPMLVVLHGLSGGSHETYLRHTIAPLLGDGGWEVCIVNSRGCAGSKITSGVLYNGRATWDCRQTVKWLKRTFPNRPLFGLGFSLGANMLTNYCGEEGESCLLKGAVVCSNPFNLEISSKMLQNRFIGKEVYLRVMGLAMKGLISTHKDALKKYTDLDLPTIEKVTYLNDFDREVQCPTWGYPTEDAYYRDASSTDAVLSIRIPFVAIQATDDPIAVKEALPYAEFKQNPNTVMTTTSMGGHLCWFEVGGGRWYPKPVCNFLNHLAFKVDLDSVTPSRAPTPENPKHGTDYNPMRRKLQIIED
;
A
#
# COMPACT_ATOMS: atom_id res chain seq x y z
N MET A 1 2.22 -21.34 24.09
CA MET A 1 3.45 -21.34 23.27
C MET A 1 3.08 -21.75 21.87
N GLU A 2 3.27 -20.86 20.90
CA GLU A 2 3.12 -21.17 19.48
C GLU A 2 4.36 -21.98 19.09
N TRP A 3 4.24 -23.30 19.15
CA TRP A 3 5.35 -24.22 18.97
C TRP A 3 5.56 -24.47 17.48
N PHE A 4 6.82 -24.54 17.03
CA PHE A 4 7.21 -24.90 15.66
C PHE A 4 6.66 -24.03 14.51
N GLY A 5 6.46 -22.72 14.73
CA GLY A 5 6.11 -21.78 13.65
C GLY A 5 4.62 -21.77 13.26
N HIS A 6 3.75 -22.42 14.03
CA HIS A 6 2.31 -22.34 13.85
C HIS A 6 1.77 -21.01 14.40
N ALA A 7 1.54 -20.03 13.53
CA ALA A 7 0.99 -18.74 13.92
C ALA A 7 -0.55 -18.83 14.01
N LYS A 8 -1.12 -18.23 15.06
CA LYS A 8 -2.57 -18.10 15.21
C LYS A 8 -3.10 -17.06 14.24
N VAL A 9 -4.16 -17.40 13.53
CA VAL A 9 -4.89 -16.48 12.66
C VAL A 9 -6.15 -16.00 13.39
N GLY A 10 -6.45 -14.71 13.30
CA GLY A 10 -7.67 -14.11 13.83
C GLY A 10 -8.24 -13.07 12.88
N PHE A 11 -9.54 -12.83 12.96
CA PHE A 11 -10.26 -11.90 12.09
C PHE A 11 -10.97 -10.84 12.94
N SER A 12 -10.82 -9.58 12.56
CA SER A 12 -11.54 -8.44 13.17
C SER A 12 -12.40 -7.77 12.11
N HIS A 13 -13.70 -7.71 12.37
CA HIS A 13 -14.71 -7.28 11.42
C HIS A 13 -15.94 -6.74 12.16
N ALA A 14 -16.84 -6.06 11.44
CA ALA A 14 -18.10 -5.62 12.01
C ALA A 14 -19.04 -6.80 12.33
N PRO A 15 -19.94 -6.69 13.33
CA PRO A 15 -20.89 -7.75 13.68
C PRO A 15 -21.73 -8.27 12.51
N SER A 16 -22.00 -7.42 11.52
CA SER A 16 -22.66 -7.77 10.27
C SER A 16 -21.72 -7.43 9.10
N PRO A 17 -20.88 -8.37 8.65
CA PRO A 17 -20.02 -8.17 7.49
C PRO A 17 -20.83 -7.86 6.23
N ARG A 18 -20.18 -7.19 5.26
CA ARG A 18 -20.79 -6.84 3.97
C ARG A 18 -21.34 -8.10 3.27
N PRO A 19 -22.65 -8.12 2.92
CA PRO A 19 -23.22 -9.16 2.07
C PRO A 19 -22.59 -9.12 0.67
N MET A 20 -22.36 -10.30 0.11
CA MET A 20 -21.72 -10.49 -1.20
C MET A 20 -22.46 -11.60 -1.95
N ARG A 21 -22.57 -11.47 -3.27
CA ARG A 21 -23.20 -12.48 -4.13
C ARG A 21 -22.19 -13.07 -5.10
N GLU A 22 -22.19 -14.38 -5.23
CA GLU A 22 -21.38 -15.09 -6.22
C GLU A 22 -22.09 -15.21 -7.57
N LYS A 23 -21.32 -15.47 -8.63
CA LYS A 23 -21.82 -15.58 -10.01
C LYS A 23 -22.81 -16.72 -10.21
N ASP A 24 -22.78 -17.74 -9.35
CA ASP A 24 -23.72 -18.87 -9.35
C ASP A 24 -25.02 -18.56 -8.57
N GLY A 25 -25.15 -17.35 -8.02
CA GLY A 25 -26.30 -16.91 -7.23
C GLY A 25 -26.19 -17.21 -5.73
N ARG A 26 -25.10 -17.83 -5.27
CA ARG A 26 -24.87 -18.09 -3.84
C ARG A 26 -24.64 -16.78 -3.08
N GLU A 27 -25.43 -16.57 -2.03
CA GLU A 27 -25.24 -15.47 -1.08
C GLU A 27 -24.15 -15.85 -0.06
N THR A 28 -23.22 -14.94 0.16
CA THR A 28 -22.12 -15.04 1.13
C THR A 28 -21.87 -13.67 1.76
N ASP A 29 -20.78 -13.53 2.50
CA ASP A 29 -20.35 -12.27 3.06
C ASP A 29 -18.83 -12.13 3.02
N LEU A 30 -18.35 -10.90 3.20
CA LEU A 30 -16.93 -10.60 3.12
C LEU A 30 -16.09 -11.41 4.11
N LEU A 31 -16.60 -11.67 5.32
CA LEU A 31 -15.86 -12.42 6.32
C LEU A 31 -15.67 -13.87 5.88
N LYS A 32 -16.74 -14.55 5.43
CA LYS A 32 -16.66 -15.93 4.95
C LYS A 32 -15.66 -16.09 3.81
N ILE A 33 -15.67 -15.16 2.84
CA ILE A 33 -14.70 -15.17 1.75
C ILE A 33 -13.28 -15.06 2.30
N VAL A 34 -13.04 -14.17 3.27
CA VAL A 34 -11.71 -13.99 3.88
C VAL A 34 -11.28 -15.23 4.67
N GLU A 35 -12.17 -15.85 5.44
CA GLU A 35 -11.90 -17.08 6.18
C GLU A 35 -11.57 -18.25 5.23
N GLU A 36 -12.37 -18.46 4.18
CA GLU A 36 -12.16 -19.51 3.18
C GLU A 36 -10.86 -19.32 2.40
N THR A 37 -10.46 -18.07 2.14
CA THR A 37 -9.28 -17.75 1.35
C THR A 37 -7.99 -17.66 2.18
N THR A 38 -8.08 -17.70 3.51
CA THR A 38 -6.94 -17.62 4.42
C THR A 38 -6.46 -19.00 4.87
N PRO A 39 -5.35 -19.55 4.31
CA PRO A 39 -4.84 -20.84 4.72
C PRO A 39 -4.18 -20.76 6.11
N PRO A 40 -4.01 -21.91 6.81
CA PRO A 40 -3.20 -21.97 8.02
C PRO A 40 -1.82 -21.34 7.86
N CYS A 41 -1.35 -20.62 8.88
CA CYS A 41 -0.08 -19.89 8.83
C CYS A 41 1.04 -20.70 9.51
N HIS A 42 1.88 -21.34 8.70
CA HIS A 42 3.02 -22.14 9.14
C HIS A 42 4.32 -21.49 8.68
N LEU A 43 5.04 -20.88 9.60
CA LEU A 43 6.26 -20.12 9.35
C LEU A 43 7.51 -20.93 9.68
N ASN A 44 8.66 -20.45 9.23
CA ASN A 44 9.95 -21.04 9.56
C ASN A 44 10.19 -20.96 11.09
N PRO A 45 10.33 -22.09 11.79
CA PRO A 45 10.48 -22.11 13.26
C PRO A 45 11.79 -21.47 13.74
N LEU A 46 12.79 -21.30 12.86
CA LEU A 46 14.03 -20.59 13.19
C LEU A 46 13.84 -19.06 13.24
N LEU A 47 12.80 -18.54 12.60
CA LEU A 47 12.43 -17.13 12.63
C LEU A 47 11.30 -16.92 13.64
N PHE A 48 11.60 -17.23 14.90
CA PHE A 48 10.62 -17.40 15.99
C PHE A 48 10.09 -16.09 16.59
N ASN A 49 10.45 -14.94 16.04
CA ASN A 49 9.86 -13.64 16.41
C ASN A 49 9.91 -12.66 15.23
N GLY A 50 9.14 -11.58 15.36
CA GLY A 50 9.02 -10.56 14.32
C GLY A 50 10.33 -9.85 13.99
N HIS A 51 11.26 -9.71 14.94
CA HIS A 51 12.56 -9.12 14.66
C HIS A 51 13.40 -10.00 13.73
N LEU A 52 13.49 -11.30 14.01
CA LEU A 52 14.21 -12.27 13.18
C LEU A 52 13.57 -12.38 11.80
N GLN A 53 12.24 -12.44 11.72
CA GLN A 53 11.50 -12.36 10.47
C GLN A 53 11.91 -11.13 9.66
N THR A 54 11.82 -9.93 10.25
CA THR A 54 12.13 -8.66 9.57
C THR A 54 13.59 -8.55 9.16
N ILE A 55 14.54 -8.92 10.02
CA ILE A 55 15.97 -8.85 9.71
C ILE A 55 16.34 -9.84 8.58
N TRP A 56 15.72 -11.01 8.53
CA TRP A 56 15.99 -12.02 7.49
C TRP A 56 15.72 -11.52 6.07
N THR A 57 14.79 -10.58 5.88
CA THR A 57 14.53 -9.96 4.58
C THR A 57 15.78 -9.29 3.98
N ALA A 58 16.69 -8.78 4.81
CA ALA A 58 17.93 -8.15 4.32
C ALA A 58 18.96 -9.17 3.77
N ILE A 59 18.80 -10.47 4.03
CA ILE A 59 19.82 -11.50 3.81
C ILE A 59 19.61 -12.27 2.48
N LYS A 60 18.39 -12.35 1.94
CA LYS A 60 18.09 -13.08 0.69
C LYS A 60 17.48 -12.19 -0.41
N PRO A 61 18.22 -11.88 -1.49
CA PRO A 61 17.76 -10.95 -2.52
C PRO A 61 16.93 -11.58 -3.67
N SER A 62 16.83 -12.91 -3.77
CA SER A 62 16.19 -13.54 -4.94
C SER A 62 14.68 -13.72 -4.78
N GLY A 63 13.92 -12.74 -5.28
CA GLY A 63 12.48 -12.88 -5.55
C GLY A 63 12.18 -13.45 -6.94
N PRO A 64 10.92 -13.84 -7.23
CA PRO A 64 10.52 -14.33 -8.55
C PRO A 64 10.78 -13.29 -9.63
N LEU A 65 10.95 -13.78 -10.87
CA LEU A 65 11.20 -12.93 -12.02
C LEU A 65 9.90 -12.27 -12.47
N VAL A 66 9.91 -10.94 -12.50
CA VAL A 66 8.86 -10.12 -13.11
C VAL A 66 9.55 -9.06 -13.94
N TYR A 67 8.99 -8.81 -15.11
CA TYR A 67 9.47 -7.85 -16.10
C TYR A 67 8.47 -6.71 -16.20
N TYR A 68 8.97 -5.50 -16.39
CA TYR A 68 8.15 -4.30 -16.40
C TYR A 68 8.48 -3.39 -17.58
N ARG A 69 7.46 -2.70 -18.08
CA ARG A 69 7.63 -1.49 -18.87
C ARG A 69 7.11 -0.27 -18.11
N ARG A 70 7.88 0.80 -18.09
CA ARG A 70 7.60 2.04 -17.37
C ARG A 70 6.95 3.07 -18.27
N LYS A 71 5.93 3.75 -17.75
CA LYS A 71 5.47 5.05 -18.25
C LYS A 71 5.67 6.13 -17.19
N ILE A 72 6.10 7.31 -17.64
CA ILE A 72 6.08 8.54 -16.85
C ILE A 72 4.79 9.30 -17.16
N PHE A 73 4.10 9.73 -16.10
CA PHE A 73 2.89 10.54 -16.17
C PHE A 73 3.18 11.95 -15.64
N ASP A 74 2.65 12.96 -16.32
CA ASP A 74 2.53 14.31 -15.79
C ASP A 74 1.37 14.37 -14.81
N ALA A 75 1.62 14.92 -13.63
CA ALA A 75 0.61 15.07 -12.59
C ALA A 75 -0.46 16.07 -13.02
N ASP A 76 -1.73 15.69 -12.93
CA ASP A 76 -2.88 16.50 -13.37
C ASP A 76 -3.44 17.42 -12.28
N HIS A 77 -2.75 17.53 -11.14
CA HIS A 77 -3.20 18.29 -9.99
C HIS A 77 -2.59 19.70 -9.94
N LYS A 78 -3.41 20.71 -9.61
CA LYS A 78 -2.99 22.14 -9.53
C LYS A 78 -1.80 22.34 -8.60
N THR A 79 -1.85 21.79 -7.39
CA THR A 79 -0.80 21.95 -6.36
C THR A 79 0.25 20.84 -6.38
N TYR A 80 -0.17 19.58 -6.54
CA TYR A 80 0.72 18.42 -6.54
C TYR A 80 1.33 18.15 -7.94
N LYS A 81 2.03 19.16 -8.47
CA LYS A 81 2.64 19.18 -9.82
C LYS A 81 3.83 18.24 -9.95
N GLY A 82 4.34 18.06 -11.17
CA GLY A 82 5.53 17.26 -11.48
C GLY A 82 5.14 15.98 -12.19
N THR A 83 5.96 14.95 -12.05
CA THR A 83 5.77 13.67 -12.72
C THR A 83 5.90 12.51 -11.74
N PHE A 84 5.23 11.40 -12.07
CA PHE A 84 5.36 10.13 -11.36
C PHE A 84 5.48 8.98 -12.36
N ALA A 85 5.90 7.81 -11.90
CA ALA A 85 6.13 6.67 -12.76
C ALA A 85 5.15 5.53 -12.43
N ALA A 86 4.68 4.84 -13.45
CA ALA A 86 3.98 3.57 -13.28
C ALA A 86 4.67 2.48 -14.11
N ASP A 87 4.89 1.32 -13.47
CA ASP A 87 5.47 0.14 -14.09
C ASP A 87 4.38 -0.89 -14.33
N PHE A 88 4.24 -1.34 -15.57
CA PHE A 88 3.27 -2.35 -15.98
C PHE A 88 4.00 -3.68 -16.12
N ALA A 89 3.47 -4.74 -15.51
CA ALA A 89 4.02 -6.07 -15.68
C ALA A 89 3.82 -6.51 -17.14
N VAL A 90 4.87 -7.05 -17.75
CA VAL A 90 4.87 -7.50 -19.15
C VAL A 90 5.49 -8.88 -19.27
N GLN A 91 5.31 -9.49 -20.45
CA GLN A 91 6.03 -10.71 -20.79
C GLN A 91 7.55 -10.50 -20.77
N PRO A 92 8.34 -11.55 -20.48
CA PRO A 92 9.79 -11.45 -20.50
C PRO A 92 10.31 -10.89 -21.82
N PHE A 93 11.31 -10.01 -21.73
CA PHE A 93 11.96 -9.40 -22.88
C PHE A 93 13.48 -9.37 -22.67
N GLU A 94 14.21 -9.23 -23.77
CA GLU A 94 15.65 -8.96 -23.77
C GLU A 94 15.89 -7.44 -23.80
N GLY A 95 16.80 -6.96 -22.95
CA GLY A 95 17.12 -5.54 -22.85
C GLY A 95 17.22 -5.05 -21.41
N SER A 96 17.90 -3.93 -21.26
CA SER A 96 18.07 -3.25 -19.97
C SER A 96 18.21 -1.75 -20.19
N ASP A 97 17.71 -0.98 -19.23
CA ASP A 97 17.97 0.44 -19.13
C ASP A 97 18.79 0.70 -17.86
N GLU A 98 19.96 1.32 -17.99
CA GLU A 98 20.88 1.55 -16.86
C GLU A 98 20.32 2.52 -15.82
N THR A 99 19.31 3.32 -16.19
CA THR A 99 18.66 4.28 -15.30
C THR A 99 17.52 3.66 -14.48
N LEU A 100 17.13 2.43 -14.83
CA LEU A 100 16.00 1.74 -14.24
C LEU A 100 16.42 0.49 -13.46
N PRO A 101 15.57 0.00 -12.53
CA PRO A 101 15.78 -1.29 -11.92
C PRO A 101 15.87 -2.42 -12.95
N ARG A 102 16.54 -3.52 -12.57
CA ARG A 102 16.68 -4.70 -13.45
C ARG A 102 15.33 -5.20 -13.95
N ARG A 103 15.29 -5.60 -15.24
CA ARG A 103 14.08 -6.06 -15.96
C ARG A 103 13.01 -4.98 -16.10
N THR A 104 13.43 -3.73 -16.20
CA THR A 104 12.53 -2.61 -16.44
C THR A 104 13.10 -1.75 -17.56
N THR A 105 12.27 -1.45 -18.55
CA THR A 105 12.55 -0.54 -19.67
C THR A 105 11.39 0.45 -19.79
N TYR A 106 11.53 1.51 -20.57
CA TYR A 106 10.40 2.38 -20.88
C TYR A 106 9.52 1.77 -21.98
N TYR A 107 8.22 2.07 -21.94
CA TYR A 107 7.40 1.94 -23.14
C TYR A 107 7.89 2.92 -24.22
N SER A 108 7.86 2.49 -25.48
CA SER A 108 7.87 3.45 -26.58
C SER A 108 6.54 4.22 -26.62
N ASP A 109 6.54 5.41 -27.23
CA ASP A 109 5.30 6.19 -27.35
C ASP A 109 4.22 5.46 -28.16
N GLU A 110 4.63 4.71 -29.18
CA GLU A 110 3.73 3.86 -29.98
C GLU A 110 3.18 2.67 -29.18
N GLU A 111 4.02 1.98 -28.42
CA GLU A 111 3.58 0.86 -27.57
C GLU A 111 2.57 1.36 -26.52
N PHE A 112 2.84 2.52 -25.90
CA PHE A 112 1.95 3.07 -24.87
C PHE A 112 0.66 3.64 -25.45
N ALA A 113 0.69 4.27 -26.62
CA ALA A 113 -0.51 4.77 -27.29
C ALA A 113 -1.51 3.64 -27.61
N ASN A 114 -1.01 2.43 -27.85
CA ASN A 114 -1.82 1.25 -28.17
C ASN A 114 -2.02 0.31 -26.97
N ILE A 115 -1.72 0.75 -25.75
CA ILE A 115 -1.84 -0.10 -24.55
C ILE A 115 -3.30 -0.44 -24.20
N GLY A 116 -4.25 0.40 -24.63
CA GLY A 116 -5.67 0.26 -24.32
C GLY A 116 -6.27 -1.06 -24.80
N SER A 117 -7.29 -1.54 -24.09
CA SER A 117 -7.94 -2.81 -24.39
C SER A 117 -9.34 -2.86 -23.80
N ASP A 118 -10.26 -3.50 -24.53
CA ASP A 118 -11.65 -3.73 -24.14
C ASP A 118 -11.89 -5.10 -23.48
N ASP A 119 -10.82 -5.85 -23.16
CA ASP A 119 -10.96 -7.09 -22.41
C ASP A 119 -11.42 -6.84 -20.95
N SER A 120 -11.83 -7.91 -20.29
CA SER A 120 -12.31 -7.89 -18.90
C SER A 120 -11.32 -8.49 -17.90
N ARG A 121 -10.05 -8.70 -18.28
CA ARG A 121 -9.04 -9.27 -17.38
C ARG A 121 -8.82 -8.31 -16.21
N PRO A 122 -8.86 -8.79 -14.95
CA PRO A 122 -8.73 -7.94 -13.79
C PRO A 122 -7.34 -7.29 -13.74
N MET A 123 -7.28 -6.05 -13.26
CA MET A 123 -6.03 -5.33 -13.10
C MET A 123 -5.78 -4.98 -11.64
N LEU A 124 -4.56 -5.26 -11.18
CA LEU A 124 -4.10 -4.95 -9.84
C LEU A 124 -3.23 -3.69 -9.85
N VAL A 125 -3.65 -2.66 -9.11
CA VAL A 125 -2.88 -1.43 -8.85
C VAL A 125 -2.13 -1.59 -7.54
N VAL A 126 -0.80 -1.54 -7.59
CA VAL A 126 0.07 -1.86 -6.46
C VAL A 126 0.84 -0.64 -5.97
N LEU A 127 0.83 -0.39 -4.66
CA LEU A 127 1.64 0.63 -3.98
C LEU A 127 2.72 -0.02 -3.13
N HIS A 128 3.98 0.34 -3.38
CA HIS A 128 5.15 -0.17 -2.66
C HIS A 128 5.37 0.55 -1.30
N GLY A 129 6.25 0.00 -0.46
CA GLY A 129 6.62 0.57 0.83
C GLY A 129 7.68 1.67 0.73
N LEU A 130 8.20 2.10 1.88
CA LEU A 130 9.17 3.20 1.98
C LEU A 130 10.42 2.94 1.12
N SER A 131 10.78 3.92 0.28
CA SER A 131 11.95 3.97 -0.61
C SER A 131 12.08 2.86 -1.66
N GLY A 132 11.04 2.03 -1.82
CA GLY A 132 11.07 0.85 -2.69
C GLY A 132 10.63 1.09 -4.14
N GLY A 133 9.94 0.12 -4.72
CA GLY A 133 9.40 0.19 -6.08
C GLY A 133 8.90 -1.14 -6.62
N SER A 134 8.65 -1.21 -7.92
CA SER A 134 8.29 -2.45 -8.64
C SER A 134 9.31 -3.60 -8.48
N HIS A 135 10.58 -3.27 -8.23
CA HIS A 135 11.66 -4.24 -8.07
C HIS A 135 11.63 -4.98 -6.72
N GLU A 136 10.81 -4.54 -5.78
CA GLU A 136 10.76 -5.07 -4.42
C GLU A 136 10.39 -6.57 -4.38
N THR A 137 11.14 -7.32 -3.59
CA THR A 137 11.01 -8.78 -3.55
C THR A 137 9.69 -9.21 -2.92
N TYR A 138 9.26 -8.57 -1.82
CA TYR A 138 7.98 -8.87 -1.17
C TYR A 138 6.80 -8.63 -2.15
N LEU A 139 6.89 -7.57 -2.96
CA LEU A 139 5.88 -7.24 -3.96
C LEU A 139 5.84 -8.32 -5.04
N ARG A 140 7.01 -8.66 -5.60
CA ARG A 140 7.15 -9.69 -6.65
C ARG A 140 6.65 -11.07 -6.21
N HIS A 141 6.87 -11.47 -4.96
CA HIS A 141 6.32 -12.72 -4.41
C HIS A 141 4.79 -12.77 -4.41
N THR A 142 4.13 -11.62 -4.43
CA THR A 142 2.66 -11.52 -4.44
C THR A 142 2.10 -11.41 -5.84
N ILE A 143 2.75 -10.63 -6.71
CA ILE A 143 2.23 -10.43 -8.06
C ILE A 143 2.58 -11.57 -9.01
N ALA A 144 3.72 -12.24 -8.85
CA ALA A 144 4.16 -13.26 -9.81
C ALA A 144 3.15 -14.43 -9.95
N PRO A 145 2.53 -14.94 -8.87
CA PRO A 145 1.47 -15.95 -8.98
C PRO A 145 0.17 -15.48 -9.68
N LEU A 146 -0.02 -14.17 -9.87
CA LEU A 146 -1.19 -13.61 -10.54
C LEU A 146 -0.98 -13.39 -12.04
N LEU A 147 0.27 -13.40 -12.51
CA LEU A 147 0.63 -13.21 -13.92
C LEU A 147 0.50 -14.52 -14.71
N GLY A 148 0.25 -14.43 -16.03
CA GLY A 148 0.14 -15.57 -16.94
C GLY A 148 -1.18 -15.63 -17.71
N ASP A 149 -1.38 -16.72 -18.47
CA ASP A 149 -2.56 -16.89 -19.33
C ASP A 149 -3.86 -16.96 -18.52
N GLY A 150 -4.83 -16.11 -18.88
CA GLY A 150 -6.09 -15.95 -18.13
C GLY A 150 -5.94 -15.24 -16.77
N GLY A 151 -4.74 -14.73 -16.46
CA GLY A 151 -4.40 -14.07 -15.20
C GLY A 151 -4.65 -12.57 -15.20
N TRP A 152 -3.97 -11.90 -14.29
CA TRP A 152 -4.12 -10.48 -14.00
C TRP A 152 -3.20 -9.61 -14.85
N GLU A 153 -3.63 -8.37 -15.10
CA GLU A 153 -2.70 -7.29 -15.41
C GLU A 153 -2.26 -6.60 -14.12
N VAL A 154 -1.05 -6.05 -14.10
CA VAL A 154 -0.50 -5.42 -12.89
C VAL A 154 0.14 -4.09 -13.24
N CYS A 155 -0.26 -3.04 -12.53
CA CYS A 155 0.30 -1.70 -12.61
C CYS A 155 0.85 -1.30 -11.22
N ILE A 156 2.13 -1.00 -11.13
CA ILE A 156 2.78 -0.55 -9.90
C ILE A 156 3.00 0.95 -10.01
N VAL A 157 2.40 1.71 -9.09
CA VAL A 157 2.66 3.15 -9.00
C VAL A 157 3.95 3.34 -8.20
N ASN A 158 5.01 3.78 -8.88
CA ASN A 158 6.26 4.12 -8.22
C ASN A 158 6.18 5.54 -7.69
N SER A 159 6.42 5.65 -6.38
CA SER A 159 6.45 6.92 -5.68
C SER A 159 7.55 7.82 -6.22
N ARG A 160 7.32 9.13 -6.20
CA ARG A 160 8.22 10.14 -6.78
C ARG A 160 9.64 10.04 -6.20
N GLY A 161 10.64 9.96 -7.07
CA GLY A 161 12.05 9.78 -6.72
C GLY A 161 12.48 8.32 -6.52
N CYS A 162 11.52 7.38 -6.38
CA CYS A 162 11.80 5.97 -6.12
C CYS A 162 11.98 5.17 -7.41
N ALA A 163 12.58 3.99 -7.31
CA ALA A 163 12.77 3.05 -8.42
C ALA A 163 13.42 3.67 -9.68
N GLY A 164 14.33 4.63 -9.52
CA GLY A 164 14.97 5.35 -10.63
C GLY A 164 14.15 6.48 -11.25
N SER A 165 12.92 6.73 -10.79
CA SER A 165 12.13 7.89 -11.21
C SER A 165 12.75 9.19 -10.70
N LYS A 166 12.62 10.27 -11.47
CA LYS A 166 13.16 11.59 -11.11
C LYS A 166 12.16 12.39 -10.28
N ILE A 167 12.68 13.26 -9.42
CA ILE A 167 11.89 14.31 -8.77
C ILE A 167 11.84 15.52 -9.71
N THR A 168 10.64 15.98 -10.04
CA THR A 168 10.40 17.06 -11.00
C THR A 168 9.55 18.19 -10.41
N SER A 169 9.34 18.18 -9.08
CA SER A 169 8.62 19.19 -8.32
C SER A 169 9.10 19.24 -6.87
N GLY A 170 8.61 20.23 -6.11
CA GLY A 170 9.00 20.42 -4.71
C GLY A 170 8.29 19.50 -3.72
N VAL A 171 7.36 18.67 -4.19
CA VAL A 171 6.56 17.80 -3.32
C VAL A 171 7.01 16.35 -3.49
N LEU A 172 7.56 15.82 -2.40
CA LEU A 172 7.98 14.42 -2.29
C LEU A 172 6.79 13.54 -1.90
N TYR A 173 6.89 12.23 -2.14
CA TYR A 173 5.87 11.31 -1.65
C TYR A 173 6.01 11.08 -0.14
N ASN A 174 4.89 10.78 0.50
CA ASN A 174 4.83 10.33 1.89
C ASN A 174 3.52 9.56 2.13
N GLY A 175 3.26 9.13 3.37
CA GLY A 175 2.05 8.37 3.74
C GLY A 175 0.70 9.01 3.39
N ARG A 176 0.66 10.32 3.11
CA ARG A 176 -0.53 11.10 2.73
C ARG A 176 -0.69 11.28 1.22
N ALA A 177 0.32 10.92 0.42
CA ALA A 177 0.38 11.20 -1.03
C ALA A 177 -0.54 10.30 -1.87
N THR A 178 -1.86 10.55 -1.84
CA THR A 178 -2.86 9.72 -2.54
C THR A 178 -3.08 10.10 -4.01
N TRP A 179 -2.58 11.27 -4.46
CA TRP A 179 -2.89 11.84 -5.78
C TRP A 179 -2.36 11.03 -6.97
N ASP A 180 -1.11 10.57 -6.94
CA ASP A 180 -0.54 9.81 -8.05
C ASP A 180 -1.29 8.48 -8.24
N CYS A 181 -1.70 7.83 -7.13
CA CYS A 181 -2.57 6.66 -7.16
C CYS A 181 -3.95 6.99 -7.73
N ARG A 182 -4.59 8.06 -7.24
CA ARG A 182 -5.90 8.53 -7.74
C ARG A 182 -5.89 8.80 -9.25
N GLN A 183 -4.87 9.52 -9.72
CA GLN A 183 -4.72 9.81 -11.14
C GLN A 183 -4.50 8.53 -11.95
N THR A 184 -3.67 7.61 -11.45
CA THR A 184 -3.44 6.31 -12.10
C THR A 184 -4.73 5.52 -12.22
N VAL A 185 -5.50 5.38 -11.14
CA VAL A 185 -6.77 4.63 -11.15
C VAL A 185 -7.77 5.25 -12.13
N LYS A 186 -7.89 6.59 -12.15
CA LYS A 186 -8.76 7.29 -13.10
C LYS A 186 -8.31 7.09 -14.55
N TRP A 187 -7.00 7.17 -14.81
CA TRP A 187 -6.44 6.91 -16.13
C TRP A 187 -6.71 5.46 -16.56
N LEU A 188 -6.43 4.49 -15.69
CA LEU A 188 -6.68 3.07 -15.96
C LEU A 188 -8.14 2.79 -16.29
N LYS A 189 -9.09 3.37 -15.55
CA LYS A 189 -10.52 3.17 -15.82
C LYS A 189 -10.95 3.74 -17.18
N ARG A 190 -10.31 4.82 -17.65
CA ARG A 190 -10.57 5.42 -18.97
C ARG A 190 -9.94 4.60 -20.09
N THR A 191 -8.69 4.17 -19.91
CA THR A 191 -7.91 3.41 -20.90
C THR A 191 -8.37 1.96 -21.05
N PHE A 192 -8.92 1.38 -19.97
CA PHE A 192 -9.38 -0.01 -19.90
C PHE A 192 -10.80 -0.08 -19.32
N PRO A 193 -11.83 0.32 -20.09
CA PRO A 193 -13.18 0.53 -19.56
C PRO A 193 -13.82 -0.72 -18.95
N ASN A 194 -13.52 -1.91 -19.50
CA ASN A 194 -14.13 -3.18 -19.10
C ASN A 194 -13.34 -3.92 -18.01
N ARG A 195 -12.11 -3.50 -17.70
CA ARG A 195 -11.29 -4.18 -16.69
C ARG A 195 -11.73 -3.78 -15.27
N PRO A 196 -12.04 -4.73 -14.39
CA PRO A 196 -12.20 -4.43 -12.97
C PRO A 196 -10.84 -4.12 -12.33
N LEU A 197 -10.78 -3.04 -11.56
CA LEU A 197 -9.56 -2.57 -10.91
C LEU A 197 -9.55 -2.99 -9.43
N PHE A 198 -8.40 -3.44 -8.93
CA PHE A 198 -8.20 -3.82 -7.53
C PHE A 198 -6.96 -3.13 -6.97
N GLY A 199 -6.91 -2.93 -5.65
CA GLY A 199 -5.77 -2.33 -4.96
C GLY A 199 -4.94 -3.33 -4.17
N LEU A 200 -3.63 -3.18 -4.17
CA LEU A 200 -2.72 -3.86 -3.25
C LEU A 200 -1.69 -2.88 -2.68
N GLY A 201 -1.57 -2.80 -1.37
CA GLY A 201 -0.61 -1.91 -0.71
C GLY A 201 0.30 -2.64 0.26
N PHE A 202 1.54 -2.18 0.38
CA PHE A 202 2.53 -2.71 1.32
C PHE A 202 3.13 -1.61 2.19
N SER A 203 3.18 -1.81 3.51
CA SER A 203 3.80 -0.84 4.45
C SER A 203 3.31 0.60 4.22
N LEU A 204 4.18 1.56 3.92
CA LEU A 204 3.76 2.94 3.64
C LEU A 204 2.76 3.04 2.47
N GLY A 205 2.92 2.22 1.42
CA GLY A 205 1.97 2.12 0.32
C GLY A 205 0.62 1.54 0.73
N ALA A 206 0.59 0.67 1.75
CA ALA A 206 -0.66 0.23 2.36
C ALA A 206 -1.37 1.37 3.09
N ASN A 207 -0.63 2.22 3.79
CA ASN A 207 -1.19 3.41 4.44
C ASN A 207 -1.77 4.39 3.40
N MET A 208 -1.02 4.65 2.32
CA MET A 208 -1.48 5.48 1.19
C MET A 208 -2.74 4.91 0.52
N LEU A 209 -2.78 3.59 0.24
CA LEU A 209 -3.94 2.94 -0.37
C LEU A 209 -5.17 2.99 0.54
N THR A 210 -4.97 2.81 1.85
CA THR A 210 -6.06 2.91 2.85
C THR A 210 -6.64 4.32 2.88
N ASN A 211 -5.78 5.35 2.93
CA ASN A 211 -6.21 6.74 2.84
C ASN A 211 -6.95 7.02 1.52
N TYR A 212 -6.41 6.56 0.38
CA TYR A 212 -7.08 6.69 -0.92
C TYR A 212 -8.49 6.06 -0.89
N CYS A 213 -8.64 4.82 -0.42
CA CYS A 213 -9.94 4.16 -0.35
C CYS A 213 -10.92 4.88 0.59
N GLY A 214 -10.43 5.43 1.71
CA GLY A 214 -11.24 6.23 2.64
C GLY A 214 -11.64 7.60 2.07
N GLU A 215 -10.75 8.26 1.31
CA GLU A 215 -11.01 9.54 0.64
C GLU A 215 -12.02 9.41 -0.49
N GLU A 216 -11.87 8.39 -1.34
CA GLU A 216 -12.80 8.18 -2.45
C GLU A 216 -14.16 7.70 -1.95
N GLY A 217 -14.21 6.90 -0.87
CA GLY A 217 -15.45 6.43 -0.27
C GLY A 217 -16.40 5.81 -1.30
N GLU A 218 -17.58 6.40 -1.47
CA GLU A 218 -18.59 5.99 -2.47
C GLU A 218 -18.14 6.14 -3.93
N SER A 219 -17.18 7.02 -4.20
CA SER A 219 -16.63 7.28 -5.53
C SER A 219 -15.44 6.38 -5.87
N CYS A 220 -15.08 5.44 -4.97
CA CYS A 220 -13.93 4.58 -5.19
C CYS A 220 -14.14 3.68 -6.41
N LEU A 221 -13.22 3.75 -7.37
CA LEU A 221 -13.30 2.99 -8.63
C LEU A 221 -12.77 1.56 -8.51
N LEU A 222 -12.14 1.21 -7.38
CA LEU A 222 -11.64 -0.14 -7.12
C LEU A 222 -12.79 -1.07 -6.69
N LYS A 223 -12.75 -2.33 -7.14
CA LYS A 223 -13.70 -3.38 -6.77
C LYS A 223 -13.36 -4.07 -5.46
N GLY A 224 -12.11 -3.95 -5.03
CA GLY A 224 -11.65 -4.38 -3.72
C GLY A 224 -10.18 -4.02 -3.52
N ALA A 225 -9.72 -4.06 -2.28
CA ALA A 225 -8.33 -3.77 -1.96
C ALA A 225 -7.79 -4.66 -0.84
N VAL A 226 -6.48 -4.94 -0.89
CA VAL A 226 -5.76 -5.66 0.16
C VAL A 226 -4.56 -4.83 0.61
N VAL A 227 -4.32 -4.76 1.91
CA VAL A 227 -3.14 -4.08 2.48
C VAL A 227 -2.37 -5.01 3.40
N CYS A 228 -1.04 -4.98 3.31
CA CYS A 228 -0.15 -5.83 4.08
C CYS A 228 0.80 -4.99 4.95
N SER A 229 0.93 -5.34 6.23
CA SER A 229 1.76 -4.63 7.21
C SER A 229 1.54 -3.12 7.22
N ASN A 230 0.28 -2.68 7.18
CA ASN A 230 -0.08 -1.25 7.17
C ASN A 230 0.24 -0.60 8.53
N PRO A 231 1.10 0.44 8.61
CA PRO A 231 1.26 1.24 9.82
C PRO A 231 0.10 2.24 9.97
N PHE A 232 -1.11 1.74 10.29
CA PHE A 232 -2.37 2.50 10.36
C PHE A 232 -2.30 3.76 11.24
N ASN A 233 -1.53 3.71 12.33
CA ASN A 233 -1.25 4.85 13.19
C ASN A 233 0.25 5.11 13.21
N LEU A 234 0.68 6.07 12.38
CA LEU A 234 2.08 6.45 12.21
C LEU A 234 2.66 7.08 13.48
N GLU A 235 1.85 7.82 14.25
CA GLU A 235 2.30 8.47 15.48
C GLU A 235 2.64 7.43 16.55
N ILE A 236 1.74 6.46 16.79
CA ILE A 236 1.98 5.36 17.73
C ILE A 236 3.16 4.51 17.27
N SER A 237 3.20 4.15 15.98
CA SER A 237 4.28 3.34 15.40
C SER A 237 5.65 4.02 15.56
N SER A 238 5.73 5.32 15.24
CA SER A 238 6.95 6.11 15.41
C SER A 238 7.38 6.19 16.87
N LYS A 239 6.46 6.50 17.79
CA LYS A 239 6.76 6.55 19.24
C LYS A 239 7.23 5.20 19.79
N MET A 240 6.62 4.09 19.37
CA MET A 240 7.04 2.75 19.77
C MET A 240 8.41 2.37 19.26
N LEU A 241 8.73 2.74 18.02
CA LEU A 241 10.07 2.56 17.48
C LEU A 241 11.10 3.42 18.23
N GLN A 242 10.82 4.69 18.51
CA GLN A 242 11.73 5.59 19.23
C GLN A 242 12.00 5.12 20.66
N ASN A 243 10.99 4.57 21.34
CA ASN A 243 11.08 4.15 22.74
C ASN A 243 11.74 2.78 22.95
N ARG A 244 12.02 2.02 21.89
CA ARG A 244 12.67 0.70 21.96
C ARG A 244 14.05 0.78 21.34
N PHE A 245 15.07 0.20 22.00
CA PHE A 245 16.45 0.24 21.52
C PHE A 245 16.59 -0.31 20.09
N ILE A 246 16.07 -1.52 19.82
CA ILE A 246 16.07 -2.11 18.47
C ILE A 246 15.23 -1.25 17.50
N GLY A 247 14.10 -0.73 17.97
CA GLY A 247 13.23 0.18 17.22
C GLY A 247 13.99 1.38 16.65
N LYS A 248 14.73 2.06 17.52
CA LYS A 248 15.47 3.27 17.20
C LYS A 248 16.75 2.98 16.43
N GLU A 249 17.60 2.12 16.99
CA GLU A 249 18.98 1.94 16.51
C GLU A 249 19.08 1.04 15.28
N VAL A 250 18.05 0.22 15.02
CA VAL A 250 17.96 -0.62 13.82
C VAL A 250 16.93 -0.05 12.85
N TYR A 251 15.63 -0.07 13.17
CA TYR A 251 14.60 0.22 12.16
C TYR A 251 14.54 1.70 11.76
N LEU A 252 14.41 2.63 12.73
CA LEU A 252 14.37 4.06 12.41
C LEU A 252 15.66 4.53 11.75
N ARG A 253 16.81 4.03 12.20
CA ARG A 253 18.09 4.35 11.57
C ARG A 253 18.18 3.82 10.13
N VAL A 254 17.85 2.55 9.89
CA VAL A 254 17.90 1.97 8.54
C VAL A 254 16.95 2.69 7.60
N MET A 255 15.71 2.95 8.04
CA MET A 255 14.73 3.69 7.23
C MET A 255 15.16 5.14 6.99
N GLY A 256 15.71 5.83 8.00
CA GLY A 256 16.24 7.19 7.87
C GLY A 256 17.41 7.27 6.89
N LEU A 257 18.36 6.34 6.98
CA LEU A 257 19.48 6.23 6.05
C LEU A 257 19.04 5.88 4.62
N ALA A 258 18.03 5.01 4.47
CA ALA A 258 17.46 4.69 3.15
C ALA A 258 16.82 5.92 2.50
N MET A 259 16.01 6.68 3.26
CA MET A 259 15.40 7.92 2.78
C MET A 259 16.43 8.99 2.48
N LYS A 260 17.46 9.14 3.31
CA LYS A 260 18.61 10.02 3.07
C LYS A 260 19.37 9.63 1.80
N GLY A 261 19.57 8.34 1.56
CA GLY A 261 20.17 7.81 0.33
C GLY A 261 19.35 8.20 -0.89
N LEU A 262 18.03 7.98 -0.82
CA LEU A 262 17.08 8.34 -1.88
C LEU A 262 17.22 9.81 -2.28
N ILE A 263 17.06 10.74 -1.34
CA ILE A 263 17.13 12.18 -1.64
C ILE A 263 18.52 12.64 -2.09
N SER A 264 19.58 11.95 -1.66
CA SER A 264 20.95 12.26 -2.08
C SER A 264 21.16 12.01 -3.57
N THR A 265 20.38 11.11 -4.18
CA THR A 265 20.37 10.90 -5.64
C THR A 265 19.62 11.98 -6.42
N HIS A 266 18.93 12.89 -5.73
CA HIS A 266 18.08 13.94 -6.31
C HIS A 266 18.45 15.35 -5.83
N LYS A 267 19.68 15.57 -5.33
CA LYS A 267 20.10 16.87 -4.76
C LYS A 267 19.85 18.05 -5.70
N ASP A 268 20.11 17.90 -6.99
CA ASP A 268 19.91 18.99 -7.96
C ASP A 268 18.44 19.34 -8.16
N ALA A 269 17.56 18.33 -8.16
CA ALA A 269 16.12 18.55 -8.20
C ALA A 269 15.64 19.23 -6.92
N LEU A 270 16.13 18.79 -5.75
CA LEU A 270 15.76 19.42 -4.47
C LEU A 270 16.18 20.88 -4.41
N LYS A 271 17.42 21.22 -4.82
CA LYS A 271 17.88 22.62 -4.91
C LYS A 271 17.03 23.47 -5.86
N LYS A 272 16.53 22.85 -6.93
CA LYS A 272 15.76 23.54 -7.95
C LYS A 272 14.30 23.77 -7.53
N TYR A 273 13.72 22.84 -6.80
CA TYR A 273 12.27 22.81 -6.55
C TYR A 273 11.87 23.02 -5.09
N THR A 274 12.83 23.12 -4.17
CA THR A 274 12.58 23.28 -2.73
C THR A 274 13.62 24.20 -2.09
N ASP A 275 13.28 24.76 -0.92
CA ASP A 275 14.20 25.54 -0.08
C ASP A 275 14.75 24.71 1.09
N LEU A 276 14.91 23.39 0.89
CA LEU A 276 15.37 22.47 1.92
C LEU A 276 16.84 22.72 2.32
N ASP A 277 17.13 22.66 3.62
CA ASP A 277 18.49 22.74 4.17
C ASP A 277 19.23 21.42 3.96
N LEU A 278 19.86 21.27 2.79
CA LEU A 278 20.62 20.06 2.43
C LEU A 278 21.74 19.73 3.44
N PRO A 279 22.56 20.68 3.94
CA PRO A 279 23.52 20.41 5.03
C PRO A 279 22.91 19.78 6.28
N THR A 280 21.71 20.21 6.69
CA THR A 280 21.01 19.62 7.84
C THR A 280 20.51 18.22 7.51
N ILE A 281 19.95 18.04 6.31
CA ILE A 281 19.50 16.74 5.84
C ILE A 281 20.64 15.72 5.71
N GLU A 282 21.85 16.16 5.37
CA GLU A 282 23.05 15.33 5.36
C GLU A 282 23.45 14.82 6.77
N LYS A 283 22.87 15.36 7.84
CA LYS A 283 23.10 14.91 9.23
C LYS A 283 21.97 14.02 9.76
N VAL A 284 20.87 13.86 9.02
CA VAL A 284 19.77 12.96 9.37
C VAL A 284 20.29 11.56 9.62
N THR A 285 19.80 10.97 10.72
CA THR A 285 20.13 9.60 11.14
C THR A 285 18.88 8.73 11.22
N TYR A 286 17.79 9.25 11.77
CA TYR A 286 16.56 8.50 12.00
C TYR A 286 15.44 8.98 11.07
N LEU A 287 14.47 8.11 10.78
CA LEU A 287 13.34 8.42 9.91
C LEU A 287 12.54 9.64 10.40
N ASN A 288 12.33 9.79 11.71
CA ASN A 288 11.64 10.95 12.26
C ASN A 288 12.41 12.27 12.08
N ASP A 289 13.75 12.22 11.98
CA ASP A 289 14.55 13.39 11.62
C ASP A 289 14.33 13.72 10.14
N PHE A 290 14.34 12.71 9.27
CA PHE A 290 14.02 12.89 7.85
C PHE A 290 12.64 13.53 7.68
N ASP A 291 11.63 13.02 8.37
CA ASP A 291 10.27 13.54 8.27
C ASP A 291 10.19 15.00 8.74
N ARG A 292 10.90 15.35 9.81
CA ARG A 292 11.00 16.75 10.30
C ARG A 292 11.68 17.66 9.29
N GLU A 293 12.83 17.27 8.77
CA GLU A 293 13.67 18.14 7.93
C GLU A 293 13.26 18.16 6.46
N VAL A 294 12.45 17.19 6.02
CA VAL A 294 12.08 17.03 4.60
C VAL A 294 10.57 17.03 4.40
N GLN A 295 9.84 16.12 5.06
CA GLN A 295 8.41 15.98 4.82
C GLN A 295 7.61 17.18 5.34
N CYS A 296 7.95 17.65 6.54
CA CYS A 296 7.29 18.80 7.14
C CYS A 296 7.40 20.07 6.27
N PRO A 297 8.60 20.53 5.87
CA PRO A 297 8.72 21.70 5.02
C PRO A 297 8.13 21.52 3.62
N THR A 298 8.25 20.32 2.99
CA THR A 298 7.72 20.11 1.64
C THR A 298 6.19 19.99 1.58
N TRP A 299 5.54 19.66 2.70
CA TRP A 299 4.09 19.51 2.80
C TRP A 299 3.42 20.57 3.70
N GLY A 300 4.19 21.48 4.28
CA GLY A 300 3.67 22.54 5.16
C GLY A 300 3.23 22.06 6.54
N TYR A 301 3.71 20.90 7.02
CA TYR A 301 3.42 20.48 8.40
C TYR A 301 4.30 21.26 9.38
N PRO A 302 3.73 21.73 10.51
CA PRO A 302 4.50 22.46 11.52
C PRO A 302 5.41 21.54 12.35
N THR A 303 5.07 20.26 12.46
CA THR A 303 5.84 19.24 13.19
C THR A 303 5.64 17.86 12.54
N GLU A 304 6.59 16.95 12.75
CA GLU A 304 6.50 15.56 12.30
C GLU A 304 5.31 14.83 12.96
N ASP A 305 4.94 15.20 14.18
CA ASP A 305 3.76 14.67 14.85
C ASP A 305 2.46 15.14 14.18
N ALA A 306 2.41 16.38 13.68
CA ALA A 306 1.28 16.86 12.88
C ALA A 306 1.17 16.08 11.57
N TYR A 307 2.31 15.86 10.92
CA TYR A 307 2.40 14.97 9.76
C TYR A 307 1.89 13.56 10.08
N TYR A 308 2.37 12.92 11.15
CA TYR A 308 1.98 11.55 11.49
C TYR A 308 0.49 11.42 11.80
N ARG A 309 -0.12 12.37 12.51
CA ARG A 309 -1.56 12.39 12.75
C ARG A 309 -2.36 12.54 11.46
N ASP A 310 -1.91 13.42 10.56
CA ASP A 310 -2.59 13.61 9.28
C ASP A 310 -2.45 12.40 8.37
N ALA A 311 -1.23 11.88 8.19
CA ALA A 311 -0.96 10.78 7.28
C ALA A 311 -1.47 9.43 7.79
N SER A 312 -1.74 9.25 9.09
CA SER A 312 -2.28 8.00 9.65
C SER A 312 -3.61 7.61 9.01
N SER A 313 -3.74 6.35 8.58
CA SER A 313 -4.92 5.82 7.90
C SER A 313 -5.94 5.12 8.83
N THR A 314 -5.86 5.32 10.14
CA THR A 314 -6.80 4.75 11.13
C THR A 314 -8.23 5.21 10.86
N ASP A 315 -8.46 6.52 10.81
CA ASP A 315 -9.80 7.10 10.59
C ASP A 315 -10.35 6.75 9.19
N ALA A 316 -9.47 6.60 8.20
CA ALA A 316 -9.84 6.25 6.83
C ALA A 316 -10.59 4.91 6.76
N VAL A 317 -10.30 3.97 7.68
CA VAL A 317 -11.00 2.68 7.77
C VAL A 317 -12.50 2.88 7.90
N LEU A 318 -12.98 3.91 8.62
CA LEU A 318 -14.42 4.17 8.81
C LEU A 318 -15.14 4.64 7.53
N SER A 319 -14.40 5.21 6.58
CA SER A 319 -14.95 5.72 5.31
C SER A 319 -14.82 4.78 4.13
N ILE A 320 -14.12 3.65 4.25
CA ILE A 320 -13.98 2.69 3.16
C ILE A 320 -15.34 2.08 2.80
N ARG A 321 -15.69 2.08 1.52
CA ARG A 321 -16.99 1.59 1.01
C ARG A 321 -16.90 0.39 0.07
N ILE A 322 -15.71 -0.17 -0.12
CA ILE A 322 -15.44 -1.33 -0.98
C ILE A 322 -14.93 -2.52 -0.14
N PRO A 323 -15.03 -3.78 -0.61
CA PRO A 323 -14.37 -4.91 0.04
C PRO A 323 -12.88 -4.64 0.30
N PHE A 324 -12.49 -4.65 1.57
CA PHE A 324 -11.14 -4.27 1.98
C PHE A 324 -10.59 -5.24 3.02
N VAL A 325 -9.39 -5.78 2.76
CA VAL A 325 -8.74 -6.74 3.66
C VAL A 325 -7.40 -6.20 4.11
N ALA A 326 -7.15 -6.24 5.42
CA ALA A 326 -5.83 -5.94 5.99
C ALA A 326 -5.18 -7.21 6.54
N ILE A 327 -3.93 -7.47 6.18
CA ILE A 327 -3.13 -8.58 6.70
C ILE A 327 -2.03 -8.00 7.59
N GLN A 328 -2.04 -8.37 8.86
CA GLN A 328 -1.17 -7.83 9.90
C GLN A 328 -0.53 -8.93 10.73
N ALA A 329 0.71 -8.74 11.16
CA ALA A 329 1.36 -9.59 12.15
C ALA A 329 1.39 -8.85 13.48
N THR A 330 0.95 -9.48 14.57
CA THR A 330 0.93 -8.81 15.88
C THR A 330 2.31 -8.71 16.52
N ASP A 331 3.31 -9.41 15.97
CA ASP A 331 4.71 -9.28 16.32
C ASP A 331 5.50 -8.36 15.36
N ASP A 332 4.83 -7.66 14.44
CA ASP A 332 5.44 -6.70 13.53
C ASP A 332 6.14 -5.59 14.32
N PRO A 333 7.47 -5.41 14.18
CA PRO A 333 8.21 -4.43 14.97
C PRO A 333 8.05 -2.99 14.45
N ILE A 334 7.45 -2.79 13.28
CA ILE A 334 7.25 -1.49 12.63
C ILE A 334 5.77 -1.11 12.67
N ALA A 335 4.89 -1.94 12.09
CA ALA A 335 3.44 -1.76 12.15
C ALA A 335 2.88 -2.43 13.41
N VAL A 336 3.28 -1.88 14.56
CA VAL A 336 3.08 -2.48 15.89
C VAL A 336 1.61 -2.75 16.23
N LYS A 337 1.36 -3.80 17.01
CA LYS A 337 0.01 -4.22 17.45
C LYS A 337 -0.79 -3.08 18.09
N GLU A 338 -0.12 -2.24 18.87
CA GLU A 338 -0.68 -1.09 19.59
C GLU A 338 -1.25 -0.03 18.65
N ALA A 339 -0.81 -0.01 17.38
CA ALA A 339 -1.26 0.90 16.34
C ALA A 339 -2.38 0.32 15.46
N LEU A 340 -2.86 -0.91 15.73
CA LEU A 340 -3.89 -1.57 14.92
C LEU A 340 -5.31 -1.08 15.28
N PRO A 341 -6.11 -0.63 14.29
CA PRO A 341 -7.40 0.00 14.53
C PRO A 341 -8.54 -1.02 14.67
N TYR A 342 -8.45 -1.90 15.67
CA TYR A 342 -9.43 -2.97 15.91
C TYR A 342 -10.86 -2.44 16.09
N ALA A 343 -11.03 -1.25 16.65
CA ALA A 343 -12.35 -0.66 16.88
C ALA A 343 -12.99 -0.24 15.57
N GLU A 344 -12.22 0.38 14.67
CA GLU A 344 -12.68 0.89 13.38
C GLU A 344 -13.09 -0.26 12.45
N PHE A 345 -12.30 -1.33 12.40
CA PHE A 345 -12.67 -2.56 11.65
C PHE A 345 -13.96 -3.21 12.19
N LYS A 346 -14.24 -3.09 13.50
CA LYS A 346 -15.50 -3.58 14.09
C LYS A 346 -16.70 -2.68 13.81
N GLN A 347 -16.50 -1.49 13.26
CA GLN A 347 -17.58 -0.58 12.87
C GLN A 347 -17.86 -0.59 11.36
N ASN A 348 -16.88 -0.96 10.52
CA ASN A 348 -17.07 -0.93 9.07
C ASN A 348 -17.35 -2.34 8.47
N PRO A 349 -18.58 -2.60 7.97
CA PRO A 349 -18.93 -3.89 7.37
C PRO A 349 -18.14 -4.22 6.09
N ASN A 350 -17.56 -3.21 5.44
CA ASN A 350 -16.79 -3.39 4.21
C ASN A 350 -15.35 -3.87 4.45
N THR A 351 -14.93 -4.00 5.71
CA THR A 351 -13.52 -4.23 6.07
C THR A 351 -13.35 -5.48 6.92
N VAL A 352 -12.27 -6.22 6.68
CA VAL A 352 -11.83 -7.33 7.55
C VAL A 352 -10.32 -7.20 7.79
N MET A 353 -9.90 -7.23 9.05
CA MET A 353 -8.48 -7.30 9.41
C MET A 353 -8.13 -8.71 9.86
N THR A 354 -7.31 -9.38 9.05
CA THR A 354 -6.68 -10.67 9.35
C THR A 354 -5.38 -10.44 10.10
N THR A 355 -5.32 -10.90 11.34
CA THR A 355 -4.11 -10.84 12.16
C THR A 355 -3.48 -12.22 12.29
N THR A 356 -2.16 -12.26 12.23
CA THR A 356 -1.36 -13.44 12.59
C THR A 356 -0.58 -13.13 13.85
N SER A 357 -0.38 -14.11 14.72
CA SER A 357 0.43 -13.92 15.93
C SER A 357 1.91 -13.67 15.63
N MET A 358 2.38 -14.22 14.52
CA MET A 358 3.75 -14.11 14.02
C MET A 358 3.78 -13.75 12.54
N GLY A 359 4.82 -13.04 12.14
CA GLY A 359 5.06 -12.72 10.74
C GLY A 359 6.11 -11.65 10.51
N GLY A 360 6.33 -10.74 11.47
CA GLY A 360 7.19 -9.57 11.29
C GLY A 360 6.71 -8.63 10.18
N HIS A 361 7.48 -7.57 9.91
CA HIS A 361 7.12 -6.57 8.90
C HIS A 361 7.34 -7.08 7.48
N LEU A 362 6.26 -7.29 6.71
CA LEU A 362 6.29 -7.79 5.33
C LEU A 362 7.09 -9.08 5.15
N CYS A 363 7.10 -9.97 6.16
CA CYS A 363 7.99 -11.15 6.16
C CYS A 363 7.24 -12.46 5.93
N TRP A 364 6.64 -13.01 6.99
CA TRP A 364 5.95 -14.29 7.01
C TRP A 364 6.72 -15.40 6.29
N PHE A 365 8.03 -15.51 6.55
CA PHE A 365 8.86 -16.49 5.87
C PHE A 365 8.47 -17.90 6.26
N GLU A 366 8.24 -18.72 5.23
CA GLU A 366 8.02 -20.16 5.34
C GLU A 366 9.35 -20.91 5.19
N VAL A 367 9.34 -22.19 5.56
CA VAL A 367 10.46 -23.09 5.23
C VAL A 367 10.66 -23.10 3.71
N GLY A 368 11.91 -23.00 3.25
CA GLY A 368 12.25 -22.88 1.82
C GLY A 368 12.35 -21.44 1.31
N GLY A 369 12.01 -20.44 2.13
CA GLY A 369 12.20 -19.02 1.80
C GLY A 369 11.03 -18.37 1.06
N GLY A 370 9.92 -19.09 0.88
CA GLY A 370 8.63 -18.52 0.48
C GLY A 370 8.06 -17.61 1.56
N ARG A 371 6.93 -16.97 1.26
CA ARG A 371 6.21 -16.08 2.17
C ARG A 371 4.77 -16.58 2.26
N TRP A 372 4.17 -16.54 3.45
CA TRP A 372 2.80 -17.02 3.63
C TRP A 372 1.77 -16.02 3.08
N TYR A 373 1.91 -14.72 3.37
CA TYR A 373 0.88 -13.72 3.06
C TYR A 373 0.49 -13.59 1.57
N PRO A 374 1.35 -13.88 0.55
CA PRO A 374 0.89 -13.94 -0.83
C PRO A 374 -0.28 -14.90 -1.06
N LYS A 375 -0.37 -16.00 -0.30
CA LYS A 375 -1.44 -17.00 -0.45
C LYS A 375 -2.83 -16.41 -0.14
N PRO A 376 -3.10 -15.88 1.07
CA PRO A 376 -4.39 -15.23 1.34
C PRO A 376 -4.67 -14.03 0.43
N VAL A 377 -3.64 -13.23 0.06
CA VAL A 377 -3.82 -12.10 -0.87
C VAL A 377 -4.32 -12.60 -2.23
N CYS A 378 -3.60 -13.53 -2.86
CA CYS A 378 -3.95 -14.03 -4.18
C CYS A 378 -5.27 -14.80 -4.16
N ASN A 379 -5.52 -15.60 -3.12
CA ASN A 379 -6.78 -16.34 -2.99
C ASN A 379 -7.97 -15.38 -2.89
N PHE A 380 -7.89 -14.35 -2.04
CA PHE A 380 -8.94 -13.35 -1.88
C PHE A 380 -9.19 -12.58 -3.18
N LEU A 381 -8.12 -12.06 -3.81
CA LEU A 381 -8.22 -11.33 -5.07
C LEU A 381 -8.85 -12.21 -6.17
N ASN A 382 -8.40 -13.45 -6.33
CA ASN A 382 -8.96 -14.39 -7.30
C ASN A 382 -10.42 -14.73 -7.01
N HIS A 383 -10.78 -14.94 -5.73
CA HIS A 383 -12.18 -15.19 -5.35
C HIS A 383 -13.06 -14.00 -5.73
N LEU A 384 -12.62 -12.78 -5.41
CA LEU A 384 -13.36 -11.57 -5.70
C LEU A 384 -13.47 -11.31 -7.21
N ALA A 385 -12.39 -11.46 -7.98
CA ALA A 385 -12.42 -11.18 -9.41
C ALA A 385 -13.19 -12.23 -10.22
N PHE A 386 -13.06 -13.51 -9.85
CA PHE A 386 -13.53 -14.61 -10.71
C PHE A 386 -14.80 -15.29 -10.21
N LYS A 387 -15.09 -15.30 -8.90
CA LYS A 387 -16.27 -15.98 -8.33
C LYS A 387 -17.39 -15.02 -7.92
N VAL A 388 -17.06 -13.80 -7.50
CA VAL A 388 -18.07 -12.80 -7.10
C VAL A 388 -18.72 -12.14 -8.32
N ASP A 389 -20.02 -11.87 -8.24
CA ASP A 389 -20.74 -11.01 -9.17
C ASP A 389 -20.27 -9.56 -8.95
N LEU A 390 -19.27 -9.11 -9.73
CA LEU A 390 -18.65 -7.79 -9.56
C LEU A 390 -19.60 -6.62 -9.83
N ASP A 391 -20.72 -6.83 -10.51
CA ASP A 391 -21.73 -5.79 -10.72
C ASP A 391 -22.54 -5.54 -9.44
N SER A 392 -22.65 -6.56 -8.57
CA SER A 392 -23.17 -6.40 -7.20
C SER A 392 -22.20 -5.67 -6.27
N VAL A 393 -20.90 -5.63 -6.62
CA VAL A 393 -19.85 -4.98 -5.84
C VAL A 393 -19.69 -3.52 -6.28
N THR A 394 -20.62 -2.69 -5.84
CA THR A 394 -20.52 -1.22 -5.92
C THR A 394 -20.17 -0.65 -4.55
N PRO A 395 -19.47 0.51 -4.48
CA PRO A 395 -19.22 1.15 -3.20
C PRO A 395 -20.53 1.32 -2.41
N SER A 396 -20.56 0.86 -1.16
CA SER A 396 -21.74 1.00 -0.31
C SER A 396 -22.02 2.49 -0.07
N ARG A 397 -23.28 2.92 -0.16
CA ARG A 397 -23.65 4.29 0.20
C ARG A 397 -23.25 4.59 1.65
N ALA A 398 -22.72 5.78 1.89
CA ALA A 398 -22.55 6.29 3.22
C ALA A 398 -23.93 6.37 3.89
N PRO A 399 -24.00 6.17 5.21
CA PRO A 399 -25.21 6.47 5.95
C PRO A 399 -25.58 7.93 5.65
N THR A 400 -26.73 8.15 5.02
CA THR A 400 -27.32 9.50 5.01
C THR A 400 -27.53 9.86 6.47
N PRO A 401 -27.15 11.07 6.93
CA PRO A 401 -27.58 11.54 8.22
C PRO A 401 -29.10 11.76 8.16
N GLU A 402 -29.88 10.69 8.29
CA GLU A 402 -31.31 10.73 8.48
C GLU A 402 -31.55 11.43 9.81
N ASN A 403 -31.79 12.75 9.77
CA ASN A 403 -31.96 13.61 10.94
C ASN A 403 -30.94 13.30 12.03
N PRO A 404 -29.75 13.94 12.08
CA PRO A 404 -28.81 13.70 13.16
C PRO A 404 -29.58 13.84 14.48
N LYS A 405 -29.80 12.72 15.18
CA LYS A 405 -30.66 12.67 16.40
C LYS A 405 -30.20 13.69 17.45
N HIS A 406 -28.97 14.19 17.29
CA HIS A 406 -28.27 15.12 18.16
C HIS A 406 -27.77 16.41 17.46
N GLY A 407 -28.18 16.70 16.22
CA GLY A 407 -27.79 17.93 15.51
C GLY A 407 -26.31 18.02 15.10
N THR A 408 -25.54 16.95 15.24
CA THR A 408 -24.09 16.89 14.92
C THR A 408 -23.77 15.72 14.00
N ASP A 409 -22.79 15.89 13.11
CA ASP A 409 -22.28 14.87 12.17
C ASP A 409 -20.75 14.73 12.30
N TYR A 410 -20.24 13.50 12.17
CA TYR A 410 -18.82 13.19 12.22
C TYR A 410 -18.38 12.60 10.88
N ASN A 411 -17.45 13.28 10.22
CA ASN A 411 -16.79 12.78 9.01
C ASN A 411 -15.31 12.50 9.32
N PRO A 412 -14.86 11.23 9.28
CA PRO A 412 -13.49 10.85 9.61
C PRO A 412 -12.45 11.43 8.65
N MET A 413 -12.85 11.83 7.44
CA MET A 413 -11.95 12.40 6.42
C MET A 413 -11.89 13.93 6.45
N ARG A 414 -12.73 14.61 7.25
CA ARG A 414 -12.79 16.10 7.28
C ARG A 414 -11.55 16.75 7.90
N ARG A 415 -10.89 16.08 8.85
CA ARG A 415 -9.73 16.64 9.58
C ARG A 415 -8.40 16.39 8.88
N LYS A 416 -8.42 15.79 7.69
CA LYS A 416 -7.23 15.47 6.92
C LYS A 416 -6.82 16.66 6.06
N LEU A 417 -5.53 16.78 5.73
CA LEU A 417 -5.01 17.81 4.84
C LEU A 417 -5.88 17.85 3.57
N GLN A 418 -6.52 18.99 3.37
CA GLN A 418 -7.23 19.32 2.15
C GLN A 418 -6.43 20.41 1.45
N ILE A 419 -6.13 20.19 0.18
CA ILE A 419 -5.60 21.26 -0.66
C ILE A 419 -6.80 22.16 -0.94
N ILE A 420 -6.82 23.33 -0.30
CA ILE A 420 -7.85 24.35 -0.53
C ILE A 420 -7.65 24.83 -1.97
N GLU A 421 -8.69 24.71 -2.80
CA GLU A 421 -8.75 25.37 -4.09
C GLU A 421 -9.29 26.79 -3.89
N ASP A 422 -8.59 27.79 -4.43
CA ASP A 422 -9.13 29.14 -4.60
C ASP A 422 -10.20 29.18 -5.71
#